data_AF-A0A168JJ91-F1
#
_entry.id   AF-A0A168JJ91-F1
#
_cell.length_a   1.000
_cell.length_b   1.000
_cell.length_c   1.000
_cell.angle_alpha   90.00
_cell.angle_beta   90.00
_cell.angle_gamma   90.00
#
_symmetry.space_group_name_H-M   'P 1'
#
loop_
_entity.id
_entity.type
_entity.pdbx_description
1 polymer ?
#
loop_
_entity_poly.entity_id
_entity_poly.type
_entity_poly.pdbx_seq_one_letter_code
_entity_poly.pdbx_strand_id
1 'polypeptide(L)'
;MNSLHPSGTGACFAHGTLVTLDTGATKPIQELRSGDIAQTLAGERFVVSLLRTRVENEIMCRLGDIFVTAWHPVSLQGIDWYFTVHLTTEPIMYTGEVYSVLLEVDNSPFAHTIHLGSVWAATLGHGITSDAPGDDGTPADVRGHPFFGNYLDVCSKISILRPMNGAYQYYGTLRDPTTGWVNGFRVDMPSYGGASYDGTAAQPPPPAS
;
A
#
# COMPACT_ATOMS: atom_id res chain seq x y z
N MET A 1 26.49 5.23 -0.80
CA MET A 1 25.73 3.97 -0.84
C MET A 1 24.44 4.28 -1.59
N ASN A 2 24.28 3.73 -2.79
CA ASN A 2 23.15 4.04 -3.66
C ASN A 2 21.88 3.46 -3.05
N SER A 3 21.00 4.32 -2.56
CA SER A 3 19.68 3.93 -2.05
C SER A 3 18.90 3.27 -3.19
N LEU A 4 18.63 1.98 -3.06
CA LEU A 4 17.76 1.22 -3.94
C LEU A 4 16.39 1.90 -3.91
N HIS A 5 16.05 2.61 -4.99
CA HIS A 5 14.80 3.36 -5.09
C HIS A 5 13.60 2.46 -4.73
N PRO A 6 12.71 2.89 -3.81
CA PRO A 6 11.45 2.18 -3.60
C PRO A 6 10.66 2.19 -4.91
N SER A 7 9.92 1.12 -5.21
CA SER A 7 9.08 1.03 -6.39
C SER A 7 8.18 2.26 -6.56
N GLY A 8 7.86 2.61 -7.81
CA GLY A 8 7.12 3.84 -8.15
C GLY A 8 5.69 3.91 -7.58
N THR A 9 5.21 2.82 -7.00
CA THR A 9 3.81 2.58 -6.59
C THR A 9 3.59 2.73 -5.08
N GLY A 10 4.64 2.67 -4.26
CA GLY A 10 4.57 2.72 -2.80
C GLY A 10 4.44 1.33 -2.14
N ALA A 11 4.20 1.30 -0.83
CA ALA A 11 4.00 0.07 -0.07
C ALA A 11 2.54 -0.42 -0.20
N CYS A 12 2.31 -1.59 -0.82
CA CYS A 12 0.96 -2.08 -1.17
C CYS A 12 0.83 -3.62 -1.09
N PHE A 13 -0.41 -4.11 -1.20
CA PHE A 13 -0.79 -5.54 -1.23
C PHE A 13 -1.47 -5.91 -2.54
N ALA A 14 -1.26 -7.14 -3.03
CA ALA A 14 -1.93 -7.61 -4.24
C ALA A 14 -3.45 -7.80 -4.03
N HIS A 15 -4.21 -7.64 -5.11
CA HIS A 15 -5.62 -8.05 -5.18
C HIS A 15 -5.82 -9.48 -4.66
N GLY A 16 -6.89 -9.71 -3.91
CA GLY A 16 -7.22 -11.02 -3.32
C GLY A 16 -6.56 -11.29 -1.96
N THR A 17 -5.64 -10.43 -1.51
CA THR A 17 -5.06 -10.52 -0.15
C THR A 17 -6.17 -10.52 0.90
N LEU A 18 -6.18 -11.51 1.79
CA LEU A 18 -7.19 -11.65 2.83
C LEU A 18 -6.80 -10.84 4.07
N VAL A 19 -7.67 -9.92 4.48
CA VAL A 19 -7.51 -9.09 5.69
C VAL A 19 -8.38 -9.66 6.79
N THR A 20 -7.81 -9.83 7.98
CA THR A 20 -8.53 -10.31 9.18
C THR A 20 -9.32 -9.15 9.80
N LEU A 21 -10.61 -9.37 9.99
CA LEU A 21 -11.51 -8.44 10.67
C LEU A 21 -11.52 -8.68 12.18
N ASP A 22 -12.12 -7.75 12.92
CA ASP A 22 -12.40 -7.84 14.37
C ASP A 22 -13.02 -9.19 14.80
N THR A 23 -13.95 -9.70 14.00
CA THR A 23 -14.64 -10.97 14.24
C THR A 23 -13.75 -12.21 14.05
N GLY A 24 -12.53 -12.05 13.57
CA GLY A 24 -11.65 -13.14 13.13
C GLY A 24 -12.00 -13.70 11.74
N ALA A 25 -13.10 -13.25 11.13
CA ALA A 25 -13.38 -13.52 9.73
C ALA A 25 -12.37 -12.83 8.81
N THR A 26 -12.25 -13.29 7.57
CA THR A 26 -11.37 -12.67 6.57
C THR A 26 -12.18 -12.05 5.45
N LYS A 27 -11.72 -10.90 4.93
CA LYS A 27 -12.28 -10.24 3.75
C LYS A 27 -11.18 -9.97 2.72
N PRO A 28 -11.40 -10.22 1.41
CA PRO A 28 -10.47 -9.80 0.38
C PRO A 28 -10.24 -8.29 0.40
N ILE A 29 -9.01 -7.84 0.21
CA ILE A 29 -8.64 -6.43 0.39
C ILE A 29 -9.43 -5.50 -0.53
N GLN A 30 -9.71 -5.90 -1.77
CA GLN A 30 -10.53 -5.13 -2.72
C GLN A 30 -12.00 -4.98 -2.29
N GLU A 31 -12.46 -5.79 -1.35
CA GLU A 31 -13.81 -5.76 -0.81
C GLU A 31 -13.91 -4.99 0.51
N LEU A 32 -12.79 -4.60 1.13
CA LEU A 32 -12.82 -3.72 2.29
C LEU A 32 -13.46 -2.37 1.94
N ARG A 33 -14.19 -1.82 2.90
CA ARG A 33 -14.88 -0.53 2.78
C ARG A 33 -14.60 0.32 4.01
N SER A 34 -14.77 1.64 3.85
CA SER A 34 -14.81 2.55 4.99
C SER A 34 -15.85 2.06 6.01
N GLY A 35 -15.47 2.02 7.29
CA GLY A 35 -16.30 1.53 8.38
C GLY A 35 -16.19 0.03 8.67
N ASP A 36 -15.51 -0.76 7.82
CA ASP A 36 -15.09 -2.11 8.21
C ASP A 36 -14.12 -2.02 9.40
N ILE A 37 -14.09 -3.05 10.24
CA ILE A 37 -13.23 -3.09 11.43
C ILE A 37 -12.13 -4.12 11.21
N ALA A 38 -10.88 -3.67 11.15
CA ALA A 38 -9.71 -4.51 10.96
C ALA A 38 -9.05 -4.87 12.29
N GLN A 39 -8.50 -6.09 12.38
CA GLN A 39 -7.66 -6.47 13.51
C GLN A 39 -6.27 -5.84 13.37
N THR A 40 -5.83 -5.13 14.42
CA THR A 40 -4.49 -4.53 14.53
C THR A 40 -3.75 -5.06 15.75
N LEU A 41 -2.45 -4.77 15.86
CA LEU A 41 -1.65 -5.07 17.06
C LEU A 41 -2.11 -4.27 18.29
N ALA A 42 -2.80 -3.15 18.12
CA ALA A 42 -3.37 -2.36 19.21
C ALA A 42 -4.89 -2.59 19.41
N GLY A 43 -5.40 -3.72 18.92
CA GLY A 43 -6.83 -4.05 18.93
C GLY A 43 -7.54 -3.60 17.66
N GLU A 44 -8.86 -3.50 17.71
CA GLU A 44 -9.70 -3.21 16.55
C GLU A 44 -9.57 -1.75 16.08
N ARG A 45 -9.53 -1.50 14.77
CA ARG A 45 -9.59 -0.14 14.20
C ARG A 45 -10.48 -0.08 12.98
N PHE A 46 -11.20 1.04 12.83
CA PHE A 46 -11.98 1.29 11.63
C PHE A 46 -11.06 1.52 10.41
N VAL A 47 -11.43 0.92 9.30
CA VAL A 47 -10.93 1.29 7.98
C VAL A 47 -11.53 2.64 7.62
N VAL A 48 -10.67 3.63 7.35
CA VAL A 48 -11.09 4.97 6.90
C VAL A 48 -11.07 5.04 5.38
N SER A 49 -10.03 4.50 4.75
CA SER A 49 -9.88 4.59 3.31
C SER A 49 -9.06 3.45 2.73
N LEU A 50 -9.36 3.10 1.49
CA LEU A 50 -8.54 2.23 0.66
C LEU A 50 -8.00 3.02 -0.51
N LEU A 51 -6.72 2.85 -0.82
CA LEU A 51 -6.13 3.30 -2.08
C LEU A 51 -6.01 2.12 -3.02
N ARG A 52 -6.15 2.39 -4.32
CA ARG A 52 -5.98 1.41 -5.39
C ARG A 52 -5.14 2.01 -6.52
N THR A 53 -4.18 1.25 -7.01
CA THR A 53 -3.49 1.53 -8.27
C THR A 53 -3.34 0.25 -9.08
N ARG A 54 -3.31 0.39 -10.41
CA ARG A 54 -2.85 -0.70 -11.28
C ARG A 54 -1.32 -0.62 -11.37
N VAL A 55 -0.68 -1.77 -11.39
CA VAL A 55 0.77 -1.92 -11.55
C VAL A 55 1.06 -2.90 -12.68
N GLU A 56 2.19 -2.71 -13.34
CA GLU A 56 2.66 -3.58 -14.43
C GLU A 56 4.08 -4.03 -14.10
N ASN A 57 4.32 -5.34 -14.20
CA ASN A 57 5.64 -5.93 -13.93
C ASN A 57 6.23 -5.51 -12.56
N GLU A 58 5.38 -5.37 -11.54
CA GLU A 58 5.79 -5.01 -10.18
C GLU A 58 6.40 -6.23 -9.50
N ILE A 59 7.52 -6.01 -8.81
CA ILE A 59 8.16 -7.06 -8.02
C ILE A 59 7.37 -7.24 -6.72
N MET A 60 6.77 -8.41 -6.55
CA MET A 60 6.07 -8.81 -5.34
C MET A 60 6.83 -9.90 -4.61
N CYS A 61 6.83 -9.82 -3.29
CA CYS A 61 7.37 -10.81 -2.38
C CYS A 61 6.24 -11.71 -1.89
N ARG A 62 6.45 -13.02 -1.99
CA ARG A 62 5.52 -14.02 -1.44
C ARG A 62 5.89 -14.34 0.01
N LEU A 63 4.93 -14.15 0.92
CA LEU A 63 5.00 -14.53 2.32
C LEU A 63 3.81 -15.45 2.63
N GLY A 64 4.03 -16.76 2.58
CA GLY A 64 2.94 -17.74 2.62
C GLY A 64 2.01 -17.56 1.42
N ASP A 65 0.75 -17.22 1.68
CA ASP A 65 -0.27 -17.00 0.65
C ASP A 65 -0.48 -15.51 0.29
N ILE A 66 0.35 -14.62 0.82
CA ILE A 66 0.22 -13.18 0.61
C ILE A 66 1.31 -12.68 -0.32
N PHE A 67 0.92 -11.78 -1.22
CA PHE A 67 1.81 -11.09 -2.14
C PHE A 67 1.85 -9.60 -1.82
N VAL A 68 3.03 -9.11 -1.47
CA VAL A 68 3.24 -7.74 -0.98
C VAL A 68 4.40 -7.11 -1.74
N THR A 69 4.37 -5.80 -1.97
CA THR A 69 5.50 -5.12 -2.63
C THR A 69 6.78 -5.23 -1.78
N ALA A 70 7.93 -5.29 -2.46
CA ALA A 70 9.24 -5.59 -1.88
C ALA A 70 9.65 -4.70 -0.68
N TRP A 71 9.21 -3.44 -0.68
CA TRP A 71 9.56 -2.44 0.33
C TRP A 71 8.43 -2.17 1.32
N HIS A 72 7.44 -3.07 1.39
CA HIS A 72 6.38 -2.96 2.37
C HIS A 72 6.87 -3.48 3.74
N PRO A 73 6.75 -2.69 4.83
CA PRO A 73 7.12 -3.15 6.17
C PRO A 73 6.14 -4.18 6.74
N VAL A 74 6.65 -5.33 7.16
CA VAL A 74 5.86 -6.39 7.80
C VAL A 74 6.53 -6.91 9.06
N SER A 75 5.77 -7.55 9.92
CA SER A 75 6.25 -8.28 11.09
C SER A 75 5.60 -9.65 11.18
N LEU A 76 6.38 -10.68 11.50
CA LEU A 76 5.86 -12.04 11.72
C LEU A 76 5.19 -12.20 13.08
N GLN A 77 5.56 -11.37 14.06
CA GLN A 77 5.15 -11.51 15.47
C GLN A 77 4.65 -10.19 16.08
N GLY A 78 4.69 -9.10 15.34
CA GLY A 78 4.36 -7.75 15.83
C GLY A 78 5.47 -7.07 16.64
N ILE A 79 6.65 -7.70 16.74
CA ILE A 79 7.80 -7.22 17.52
C ILE A 79 8.82 -6.59 16.58
N ASP A 80 9.50 -7.41 15.78
CA ASP A 80 10.51 -6.96 14.82
C ASP A 80 9.89 -6.73 13.43
N TRP A 81 10.34 -5.68 12.76
CA TRP A 81 9.81 -5.24 11.47
C TRP A 81 10.87 -5.34 10.37
N TYR A 82 10.45 -5.79 9.20
CA TYR A 82 11.32 -6.02 8.05
C TYR A 82 10.66 -5.58 6.76
N PHE A 83 11.45 -5.17 5.78
CA PHE A 83 10.97 -5.13 4.40
C PHE A 83 10.79 -6.55 3.86
N THR A 84 9.71 -6.79 3.12
CA THR A 84 9.37 -8.12 2.60
C THR A 84 10.45 -8.72 1.69
N VAL A 85 11.22 -7.89 0.98
CA VAL A 85 12.36 -8.33 0.16
C VAL A 85 13.45 -9.04 0.96
N HIS A 86 13.55 -8.77 2.26
CA HIS A 86 14.51 -9.45 3.14
C HIS A 86 13.99 -10.78 3.68
N LEU A 87 12.71 -11.09 3.47
CA LEU A 87 12.04 -12.28 4.03
C LEU A 87 11.74 -13.35 2.97
N THR A 88 12.01 -13.08 1.69
CA THR A 88 11.74 -14.02 0.61
C THR A 88 12.94 -14.15 -0.33
N THR A 89 13.13 -15.35 -0.89
CA THR A 89 14.15 -15.64 -1.90
C THR A 89 13.56 -15.79 -3.30
N GLU A 90 12.24 -15.77 -3.44
CA GLU A 90 11.51 -16.06 -4.68
C GLU A 90 10.50 -14.93 -4.99
N PRO A 91 10.98 -13.74 -5.41
CA PRO A 91 10.08 -12.70 -5.86
C PRO A 91 9.35 -13.10 -7.15
N ILE A 92 8.13 -12.60 -7.32
CA ILE A 92 7.34 -12.79 -8.54
C ILE A 92 7.12 -11.47 -9.27
N MET A 93 6.88 -11.56 -10.58
CA MET A 93 6.40 -10.43 -11.38
C MET A 93 4.89 -10.39 -11.36
N TYR A 94 4.31 -9.28 -10.90
CA TYR A 94 2.88 -9.09 -10.78
C TYR A 94 2.39 -7.96 -11.70
N THR A 95 1.32 -8.23 -12.43
CA THR A 95 0.57 -7.22 -13.18
C THR A 95 -0.88 -7.31 -12.76
N GLY A 96 -1.43 -6.21 -12.25
CA GLY A 96 -2.76 -6.22 -11.65
C GLY A 96 -2.99 -5.03 -10.75
N GLU A 97 -3.89 -5.18 -9.79
CA GLU A 97 -4.25 -4.13 -8.85
C GLU A 97 -3.59 -4.36 -7.51
N VAL A 98 -3.12 -3.26 -6.94
CA VAL A 98 -2.57 -3.26 -5.59
C VAL A 98 -3.30 -2.23 -4.74
N TYR A 99 -3.34 -2.51 -3.45
CA TYR A 99 -4.15 -1.81 -2.48
C TYR A 99 -3.31 -1.38 -1.28
N SER A 100 -3.61 -0.20 -0.74
CA SER A 100 -3.10 0.27 0.55
C SER A 100 -4.26 0.70 1.43
N VAL A 101 -4.13 0.54 2.73
CA VAL A 101 -5.19 0.82 3.69
C VAL A 101 -4.78 2.02 4.56
N LEU A 102 -5.74 2.87 4.88
CA LEU A 102 -5.67 3.88 5.94
C LEU A 102 -6.70 3.51 7.01
N LEU A 103 -6.24 3.37 8.24
CA LEU A 103 -7.09 3.13 9.41
C LEU A 103 -7.45 4.45 10.08
N GLU A 104 -8.31 4.41 11.09
CA GLU A 104 -8.62 5.60 11.88
C GLU A 104 -7.40 6.15 12.63
N VAL A 105 -7.46 7.44 12.95
CA VAL A 105 -6.34 8.12 13.59
C VAL A 105 -6.08 7.53 14.97
N ASP A 106 -4.80 7.26 15.25
CA ASP A 106 -4.33 6.79 16.54
C ASP A 106 -2.87 7.21 16.71
N ASN A 107 -2.46 7.43 17.97
CA ASN A 107 -1.10 7.84 18.31
C ASN A 107 -0.13 6.63 18.39
N SER A 108 -0.66 5.41 18.47
CA SER A 108 0.14 4.19 18.52
C SER A 108 0.44 3.68 17.11
N PRO A 109 1.71 3.51 16.71
CA PRO A 109 2.04 2.87 15.45
C PRO A 109 1.49 1.45 15.30
N PHE A 110 1.23 0.75 16.41
CA PHE A 110 0.63 -0.59 16.41
C PHE A 110 -0.84 -0.59 16.01
N ALA A 111 -1.54 0.54 16.19
CA ALA A 111 -2.91 0.71 15.69
C ALA A 111 -2.97 0.88 14.16
N HIS A 112 -1.84 1.19 13.53
CA HIS A 112 -1.71 1.34 12.08
C HIS A 112 -1.09 0.10 11.46
N THR A 113 -1.66 -1.05 11.82
CA THR A 113 -1.26 -2.36 11.32
C THR A 113 -2.48 -3.19 10.97
N ILE A 114 -2.35 -4.07 9.97
CA ILE A 114 -3.42 -5.01 9.61
C ILE A 114 -2.90 -6.43 9.67
N HIS A 115 -3.76 -7.33 10.16
CA HIS A 115 -3.46 -8.75 10.19
C HIS A 115 -3.83 -9.46 8.89
N LEU A 116 -2.84 -10.03 8.22
CA LEU A 116 -2.97 -10.75 6.97
C LEU A 116 -2.56 -12.20 7.23
N GLY A 117 -3.48 -13.05 7.66
CA GLY A 117 -3.22 -14.48 7.91
C GLY A 117 -2.19 -14.75 9.01
N SER A 118 -0.90 -14.79 8.67
CA SER A 118 0.21 -15.07 9.59
C SER A 118 1.19 -13.90 9.76
N VAL A 119 0.91 -12.74 9.16
CA VAL A 119 1.79 -11.57 9.22
C VAL A 119 1.02 -10.31 9.58
N TRP A 120 1.70 -9.38 10.23
CA TRP A 120 1.27 -8.02 10.44
C TRP A 120 1.91 -7.12 9.40
N ALA A 121 1.14 -6.22 8.80
CA ALA A 121 1.65 -5.28 7.82
C ALA A 121 1.32 -3.84 8.23
N ALA A 122 2.23 -2.91 7.98
CA ALA A 122 2.02 -1.51 8.29
C ALA A 122 1.00 -0.88 7.33
N THR A 123 0.14 0.00 7.84
CA THR A 123 -0.79 0.78 7.01
C THR A 123 -0.27 2.18 6.75
N LEU A 124 -0.95 2.93 5.88
CA LEU A 124 -0.68 4.35 5.71
C LEU A 124 -0.99 5.11 7.01
N GLY A 125 -0.30 6.23 7.23
CA GLY A 125 -0.51 7.12 8.38
C GLY A 125 0.02 6.59 9.71
N HIS A 126 0.99 5.66 9.68
CA HIS A 126 1.39 4.86 10.84
C HIS A 126 2.16 5.59 11.96
N GLY A 127 2.33 6.91 11.87
CA GLY A 127 2.90 7.74 12.94
C GLY A 127 4.42 7.71 13.07
N ILE A 128 5.14 6.93 12.24
CA ILE A 128 6.61 6.85 12.29
C ILE A 128 7.19 7.60 11.08
N THR A 129 7.58 8.85 11.29
CA THR A 129 7.95 9.78 10.21
C THR A 129 9.46 9.87 9.95
N SER A 130 10.28 9.21 10.76
CA SER A 130 11.74 9.24 10.68
C SER A 130 12.28 7.83 10.46
N ASP A 131 13.23 7.71 9.54
CA ASP A 131 14.07 6.53 9.34
C ASP A 131 15.45 6.69 10.01
N ALA A 132 15.61 7.68 10.90
CA ALA A 132 16.82 7.87 11.68
C ALA A 132 16.85 6.92 12.89
N PRO A 133 18.04 6.45 13.31
CA PRO A 133 18.24 5.80 14.60
C PRO A 133 17.78 6.68 15.76
N GLY A 134 17.38 6.06 16.88
CA GLY A 134 17.10 6.79 18.10
C GLY A 134 18.39 7.33 18.74
N ASP A 135 18.27 8.42 19.50
CA ASP A 135 19.38 9.03 20.24
C ASP A 135 20.00 8.06 21.28
N ASP A 136 19.26 7.02 21.65
CA ASP A 136 19.67 5.93 22.55
C ASP A 136 20.41 4.78 21.84
N GLY A 137 20.71 4.93 20.54
CA GLY A 137 21.39 3.93 19.72
C GLY A 137 20.46 2.82 19.21
N THR A 138 19.14 2.94 19.39
CA THR A 138 18.18 2.04 18.77
C THR A 138 18.26 2.12 17.24
N PRO A 139 18.25 0.98 16.51
CA PRO A 139 18.22 1.00 15.06
C PRO A 139 17.01 1.76 14.52
N ALA A 140 17.16 2.30 13.31
CA ALA A 140 16.04 2.91 12.59
C ALA A 140 14.89 1.92 12.41
N ASP A 141 13.67 2.37 12.67
CA ASP A 141 12.47 1.59 12.39
C ASP A 141 12.26 1.55 10.87
N VAL A 142 12.18 0.36 10.28
CA VAL A 142 11.99 0.19 8.82
C VAL A 142 10.66 0.74 8.30
N ARG A 143 9.71 1.01 9.20
CA ARG A 143 8.46 1.70 8.86
C ARG A 143 8.70 3.19 8.64
N GLY A 144 9.78 3.76 9.17
CA GLY A 144 10.11 5.18 9.12
C GLY A 144 9.98 5.78 7.72
N HIS A 145 9.02 6.68 7.55
CA HIS A 145 8.82 7.37 6.28
C HIS A 145 8.13 8.73 6.48
N PRO A 146 8.70 9.86 6.02
CA PRO A 146 8.16 11.21 6.28
C PRO A 146 6.70 11.39 5.83
N PHE A 147 6.36 10.92 4.63
CA PHE A 147 5.00 10.99 4.10
C PHE A 147 4.10 9.85 4.57
N PHE A 148 4.45 8.57 4.29
CA PHE A 148 3.57 7.45 4.65
C PHE A 148 3.34 7.29 6.16
N GLY A 149 4.25 7.77 7.01
CA GLY A 149 4.06 7.82 8.45
C GLY A 149 3.23 9.03 8.92
N ASN A 150 3.06 10.08 8.11
CA ASN A 150 2.31 11.26 8.51
C ASN A 150 0.82 11.12 8.13
N TYR A 151 0.00 10.83 9.14
CA TYR A 151 -1.44 10.63 8.98
C TYR A 151 -2.17 11.82 8.33
N LEU A 152 -1.83 13.05 8.71
CA LEU A 152 -2.50 14.25 8.19
C LEU A 152 -2.14 14.52 6.73
N ASP A 153 -0.87 14.34 6.38
CA ASP A 153 -0.41 14.51 5.00
C ASP A 153 -1.04 13.45 4.09
N VAL A 154 -1.07 12.19 4.53
CA VAL A 154 -1.74 11.09 3.83
C VAL A 154 -3.21 11.41 3.61
N CYS A 155 -3.95 11.79 4.66
CA CYS A 155 -5.36 12.19 4.55
C CYS A 155 -5.56 13.31 3.53
N SER A 156 -4.74 14.36 3.62
CA SER A 156 -4.78 15.50 2.69
C SER A 156 -4.60 15.05 1.24
N LYS A 157 -3.61 14.19 0.96
CA LYS A 157 -3.35 13.70 -0.40
C LYS A 157 -4.38 12.68 -0.89
N ILE A 158 -5.05 11.94 -0.01
CA ILE A 158 -6.17 11.06 -0.40
C ILE A 158 -7.40 11.87 -0.76
N SER A 159 -7.67 12.98 -0.07
CA SER A 159 -8.89 13.79 -0.25
C SER A 159 -9.10 14.35 -1.66
N ILE A 160 -8.04 14.42 -2.46
CA ILE A 160 -8.06 14.91 -3.85
C ILE A 160 -8.10 13.77 -4.88
N LEU A 161 -8.05 12.52 -4.44
CA LEU A 161 -8.09 11.36 -5.33
C LEU A 161 -9.52 11.04 -5.76
N ARG A 162 -9.65 10.43 -6.93
CA ARG A 162 -10.95 10.01 -7.47
C ARG A 162 -11.46 8.78 -6.71
N PRO A 163 -12.67 8.80 -6.11
CA PRO A 163 -13.28 7.60 -5.56
C PRO A 163 -13.73 6.65 -6.68
N MET A 164 -13.49 5.35 -6.51
CA MET A 164 -13.81 4.29 -7.44
C MET A 164 -14.03 2.96 -6.71
N ASN A 165 -15.25 2.42 -6.78
CA ASN A 165 -15.63 1.09 -6.24
C ASN A 165 -15.23 0.87 -4.77
N GLY A 166 -15.41 1.88 -3.91
CA GLY A 166 -15.08 1.78 -2.48
C GLY A 166 -13.62 2.03 -2.12
N ALA A 167 -12.78 2.41 -3.09
CA ALA A 167 -11.39 2.83 -2.89
C ALA A 167 -11.13 4.19 -3.58
N TYR A 168 -9.94 4.76 -3.39
CA TYR A 168 -9.45 5.97 -4.03
C TYR A 168 -8.36 5.61 -5.04
N GLN A 169 -8.60 5.96 -6.30
CA GLN A 169 -7.70 5.65 -7.40
C GLN A 169 -6.51 6.63 -7.42
N TYR A 170 -5.31 6.09 -7.56
CA TYR A 170 -4.09 6.85 -7.85
C TYR A 170 -3.26 6.16 -8.94
N TYR A 171 -2.24 6.84 -9.47
CA TYR A 171 -1.43 6.37 -10.61
C TYR A 171 0.07 6.38 -10.29
N GLY A 172 0.41 5.95 -9.06
CA GLY A 172 1.77 5.94 -8.54
C GLY A 172 2.09 7.12 -7.62
N THR A 173 3.33 7.20 -7.17
CA THR A 173 3.78 8.16 -6.15
C THR A 173 4.42 9.42 -6.75
N LEU A 174 4.33 10.52 -6.02
CA LEU A 174 5.12 11.73 -6.24
C LEU A 174 6.33 11.68 -5.31
N ARG A 175 7.48 12.18 -5.78
CA ARG A 175 8.71 12.24 -5.01
C ARG A 175 9.24 13.67 -4.96
N ASP A 176 9.77 14.02 -3.81
CA ASP A 176 10.56 15.24 -3.64
C ASP A 176 11.84 15.13 -4.48
N PRO A 177 12.13 16.09 -5.38
CA PRO A 177 13.29 16.01 -6.28
C PRO A 177 14.63 16.20 -5.55
N THR A 178 14.62 16.79 -4.35
CA THR A 178 15.81 17.05 -3.54
C THR A 178 16.14 15.83 -2.68
N THR A 179 15.14 15.27 -2.01
CA THR A 179 15.33 14.19 -1.03
C THR A 179 15.07 12.79 -1.60
N GLY A 180 14.32 12.69 -2.70
CA GLY A 180 13.88 11.42 -3.29
C GLY A 180 12.72 10.75 -2.54
N TRP A 181 12.33 11.27 -1.38
CA TRP A 181 11.23 10.71 -0.59
C TRP A 181 9.89 10.86 -1.28
N VAL A 182 9.02 9.88 -1.09
CA VAL A 182 7.62 10.03 -1.51
C VAL A 182 6.98 11.16 -0.71
N ASN A 183 6.22 12.02 -1.38
CA ASN A 183 5.52 13.16 -0.76
C ASN A 183 4.06 13.32 -1.24
N GLY A 184 3.54 12.30 -1.94
CA GLY A 184 2.16 12.32 -2.41
C GLY A 184 1.82 11.20 -3.38
N PHE A 185 0.57 11.26 -3.86
CA PHE A 185 0.00 10.35 -4.85
C PHE A 185 -0.26 11.09 -6.16
N ARG A 186 -0.03 10.44 -7.30
CA ARG A 186 -0.36 10.97 -8.62
C ARG A 186 -1.86 10.85 -8.89
N VAL A 187 -2.50 11.98 -9.20
CA VAL A 187 -3.95 12.07 -9.44
C VAL A 187 -4.36 11.64 -10.86
N ASP A 188 -3.46 11.79 -11.83
CA ASP A 188 -3.70 11.46 -13.24
C ASP A 188 -2.63 10.49 -13.76
N MET A 189 -2.99 9.70 -14.78
CA MET A 189 -1.99 8.94 -15.53
C MET A 189 -1.02 9.93 -16.19
N PRO A 190 0.30 9.66 -16.16
CA PRO A 190 1.23 10.45 -16.94
C PRO A 190 0.79 10.41 -18.41
N SER A 191 0.53 11.58 -18.98
CA SER A 191 0.35 11.72 -20.41
C SER A 191 1.65 11.30 -21.08
N TYR A 192 1.70 10.07 -21.61
CA TYR A 192 2.68 9.76 -22.63
C TYR A 192 2.39 10.73 -23.78
N GLY A 193 3.35 11.58 -24.11
CA GLY A 193 3.21 12.55 -25.18
C GLY A 193 2.70 11.87 -26.45
N GLY A 194 1.53 12.29 -26.92
CA GLY A 194 1.06 12.05 -28.28
C GLY A 194 0.60 10.64 -28.63
N ALA A 195 -0.44 10.12 -27.97
CA ALA A 195 -1.43 9.28 -28.64
C ALA A 195 -2.76 9.40 -27.91
N SER A 196 -3.67 10.20 -28.48
CA SER A 196 -5.08 10.20 -28.11
C SER A 196 -5.64 8.79 -28.28
N TYR A 197 -6.03 8.16 -27.17
CA TYR A 197 -6.87 6.97 -27.20
C TYR A 197 -8.29 7.45 -27.53
N ASP A 198 -8.61 7.52 -28.82
CA ASP A 198 -9.98 7.82 -29.26
C ASP A 198 -10.82 6.55 -29.10
N GLY A 199 -11.83 6.64 -28.23
CA GLY A 199 -12.67 5.54 -27.79
C GLY A 199 -13.68 5.09 -28.83
N THR A 200 -13.21 4.53 -29.95
CA THR A 200 -14.08 3.77 -30.85
C THR A 200 -13.94 2.28 -30.57
N ALA A 201 -14.94 1.73 -29.89
CA ALA A 201 -15.13 0.30 -29.74
C ALA A 201 -15.24 -0.34 -31.13
N ALA A 202 -14.28 -1.21 -31.47
CA ALA A 202 -14.43 -2.10 -32.61
C ALA A 202 -15.57 -3.08 -32.30
N GLN A 203 -16.66 -3.01 -33.09
CA GLN A 203 -17.70 -4.04 -33.07
C GLN A 203 -17.09 -5.42 -33.40
N PRO A 204 -17.48 -6.50 -32.70
CA PRO A 204 -17.09 -7.85 -33.10
C PRO A 204 -17.75 -8.22 -34.43
N PRO A 205 -17.08 -9.01 -35.29
CA PRO A 205 -17.63 -9.42 -36.58
C PRO A 205 -18.86 -10.32 -36.40
N PRO A 206 -19.85 -10.24 -37.31
CA PRO A 206 -21.03 -11.10 -37.24
C PRO A 206 -20.67 -12.57 -37.50
N PRO A 207 -21.45 -13.52 -36.93
CA PRO A 207 -21.18 -14.94 -37.08
C PRO A 207 -21.40 -15.41 -38.52
N ALA A 208 -20.47 -16.24 -39.01
CA ALA A 208 -20.51 -16.81 -40.35
C ALA A 208 -21.72 -17.73 -40.53
N SER A 209 -22.40 -17.60 -41.68
CA SER A 209 -23.35 -18.57 -42.24
C SER A 209 -22.72 -19.28 -43.42
#